data_AF-A0AAZ3QKJ7-F1
#
_entry.id   AF-A0AAZ3QKJ7-F1
#
_cell.length_a   1.000
_cell.length_b   1.000
_cell.length_c   1.000
_cell.angle_alpha   90.00
_cell.angle_beta   90.00
_cell.angle_gamma   90.00
#
_symmetry.space_group_name_H-M   'P 1'
#
loop_
_entity.id
_entity.type
_entity.pdbx_description
1 polymer ?
#
loop_
_entity_poly.entity_id
_entity_poly.type
_entity_poly.pdbx_seq_one_letter_code
_entity_poly.pdbx_strand_id
1 'polypeptide(L)'
;RFAPEQVQSHDEPRPLTARAKELQELRQFDQDWRYGPCTGISRLQQWERAAQHGLNPPQEIRYMLFSADTDYTHCLSSDYPL
;
A
#
# COMPACT_ATOMS: atom_id res chain seq x y z
N ARG A 1 4.93 -37.97 28.49
CA ARG A 1 4.53 -36.71 29.14
C ARG A 1 5.21 -35.58 28.39
N PHE A 2 4.53 -34.96 27.43
CA PHE A 2 5.01 -33.72 26.81
C PHE A 2 4.07 -32.62 27.28
N ALA A 3 4.60 -31.69 28.07
CA ALA A 3 3.87 -30.50 28.47
C ALA A 3 3.86 -29.52 27.29
N PRO A 4 2.73 -28.91 26.93
CA PRO A 4 2.72 -27.86 25.92
C PRO A 4 3.34 -26.60 26.54
N GLU A 5 4.42 -26.11 25.96
CA GLU A 5 4.93 -24.77 26.30
C GLU A 5 3.87 -23.73 25.92
N GLN A 6 3.59 -22.86 26.88
CA GLN A 6 2.53 -21.87 26.84
C GLN A 6 2.83 -20.82 25.77
N VAL A 7 1.95 -20.73 24.77
CA VAL A 7 1.84 -19.62 23.84
C VAL A 7 1.47 -18.37 24.65
N GLN A 8 2.42 -17.46 24.85
CA GLN A 8 2.11 -16.12 25.34
C GLN A 8 1.87 -15.22 24.13
N SER A 9 0.62 -15.18 23.67
CA SER A 9 0.10 -14.18 22.75
C SER A 9 -0.05 -12.85 23.49
N HIS A 10 1.04 -12.08 23.59
CA HIS A 10 0.91 -10.63 23.78
C HIS A 10 0.48 -10.06 22.43
N ASP A 11 -0.81 -9.76 22.29
CA ASP A 11 -1.35 -8.97 21.19
C ASP A 11 -0.99 -7.49 21.40
N GLU A 12 0.29 -7.20 21.56
CA GLU A 12 0.81 -5.84 21.42
C GLU A 12 1.18 -5.68 19.94
N PRO A 13 0.57 -4.73 19.21
CA PRO A 13 0.92 -4.54 17.81
C PRO A 13 2.40 -4.16 17.76
N ARG A 14 3.22 -5.10 17.29
CA ARG A 14 4.65 -4.85 17.10
C ARG A 14 4.77 -3.57 16.28
N PRO A 15 5.56 -2.57 16.73
CA PRO A 15 5.70 -1.34 15.99
C PRO A 15 6.16 -1.67 14.57
N LEU A 16 5.36 -1.28 13.59
CA LEU A 16 5.66 -1.49 12.18
C LEU A 16 7.00 -0.81 11.87
N THR A 17 7.84 -1.52 11.13
CA THR A 17 9.02 -0.91 10.53
C THR A 17 8.59 0.26 9.63
N ALA A 18 9.47 1.24 9.38
CA ALA A 18 9.17 2.37 8.51
C ALA A 18 8.62 1.91 7.15
N ARG A 19 9.26 0.89 6.56
CA ARG A 19 8.80 0.21 5.34
C ARG A 19 7.37 -0.33 5.44
N ALA A 20 7.03 -0.99 6.54
CA ALA A 20 5.70 -1.57 6.70
C ALA A 20 4.61 -0.50 6.85
N LYS A 21 4.93 0.67 7.42
CA LYS A 21 4.04 1.83 7.49
C LYS A 21 3.81 2.44 6.12
N GLU A 22 4.88 2.70 5.36
CA GLU A 22 4.81 3.23 3.99
C GLU A 22 3.98 2.31 3.09
N LEU A 23 4.22 0.99 3.14
CA LEU A 23 3.41 0.01 2.41
C LEU A 23 1.94 0.02 2.84
N GLN A 24 1.63 0.31 4.10
CA GLN A 24 0.25 0.45 4.57
C GLN A 24 -0.41 1.71 4.05
N GLU A 25 0.32 2.83 3.95
CA GLU A 25 -0.17 4.07 3.34
C GLU A 25 -0.44 3.88 1.85
N LEU A 26 0.47 3.20 1.13
CA LEU A 26 0.28 2.85 -0.28
C LEU A 26 -0.94 1.94 -0.49
N ARG A 27 -1.15 0.93 0.38
CA ARG A 27 -2.36 0.08 0.31
C ARG A 27 -3.65 0.85 0.59
N GLN A 28 -3.62 1.81 1.51
CA GLN A 28 -4.78 2.67 1.78
C GLN A 28 -5.10 3.55 0.57
N PHE A 29 -4.07 4.09 -0.10
CA PHE A 29 -4.23 4.83 -1.34
C PHE A 29 -4.87 3.97 -2.45
N ASP A 30 -4.40 2.72 -2.62
CA ASP A 30 -4.96 1.79 -3.63
C ASP A 30 -6.45 1.50 -3.42
N GLN A 31 -6.93 1.54 -2.16
CA GLN A 31 -8.31 1.25 -1.76
C GLN A 31 -9.22 2.48 -1.75
N ASP A 32 -8.66 3.68 -1.90
CA ASP A 32 -9.41 4.92 -1.86
C ASP A 32 -10.14 5.17 -3.19
N TRP A 33 -11.44 4.88 -3.19
CA TRP A 33 -12.31 5.05 -4.36
C TRP A 33 -12.31 6.48 -4.92
N ARG A 34 -11.93 7.50 -4.13
CA ARG A 34 -11.84 8.90 -4.58
C ARG A 34 -10.81 9.08 -5.68
N TYR A 35 -9.79 8.21 -5.76
CA TYR A 35 -8.74 8.26 -6.78
C TYR A 35 -8.99 7.30 -7.97
N GLY A 36 -10.17 6.66 -7.97
CA GLY A 36 -10.60 5.71 -8.98
C GLY A 36 -9.89 4.36 -8.90
N PRO A 37 -10.34 3.36 -9.68
CA PRO A 37 -9.82 1.99 -9.58
C PRO A 37 -8.35 1.88 -9.99
N CYS A 38 -7.59 1.05 -9.28
CA CYS A 38 -6.19 0.75 -9.57
C CYS A 38 -5.99 -0.44 -10.52
N THR A 39 -7.07 -0.94 -11.15
CA THR A 39 -7.06 -2.11 -12.03
C THR A 39 -6.21 -1.87 -13.28
N GLY A 40 -5.23 -2.74 -13.52
CA GLY A 40 -4.41 -2.73 -14.74
C GLY A 40 -3.47 -1.53 -14.89
N ILE A 41 -3.24 -0.76 -13.81
CA ILE A 41 -2.32 0.39 -13.80
C ILE A 41 -1.38 0.33 -12.59
N SER A 42 -0.22 0.95 -12.67
CA SER A 42 0.69 1.12 -11.54
C SER A 42 0.19 2.18 -10.54
N ARG A 43 0.74 2.19 -9.32
CA ARG A 43 0.33 3.18 -8.30
C ARG A 43 0.64 4.61 -8.75
N LEU A 44 1.74 4.78 -9.51
CA LEU A 44 2.11 6.08 -10.07
C LEU A 44 1.11 6.53 -11.13
N GLN A 45 0.66 5.62 -12.00
CA GLN A 45 -0.36 5.93 -13.00
C GLN A 45 -1.71 6.28 -12.34
N GLN A 46 -2.11 5.59 -11.27
CA GLN A 46 -3.30 5.96 -10.50
C GLN A 46 -3.17 7.36 -9.90
N TRP A 47 -2.01 7.67 -9.31
CA TRP A 47 -1.70 8.98 -8.74
C TRP A 47 -1.76 10.10 -9.79
N GLU A 48 -1.10 9.90 -10.94
CA GLU A 48 -1.08 10.87 -12.03
C GLU A 48 -2.50 11.12 -12.58
N ARG A 49 -3.29 10.06 -12.77
CA ARG A 49 -4.69 10.19 -13.18
C ARG A 49 -5.49 11.00 -12.18
N ALA A 50 -5.41 10.67 -10.88
CA ALA A 50 -6.10 11.42 -9.83
C ALA A 50 -5.70 12.90 -9.82
N ALA A 51 -4.42 13.21 -10.00
CA ALA A 51 -3.92 14.59 -10.09
C ALA A 51 -4.46 15.31 -11.34
N GLN A 52 -4.47 14.65 -12.50
CA GLN A 52 -5.05 15.19 -13.74
C GLN A 52 -6.54 15.52 -13.61
N HIS A 53 -7.28 14.72 -12.83
CA HIS A 53 -8.69 14.97 -12.52
C HIS A 53 -8.93 15.99 -11.40
N GLY A 54 -7.87 16.61 -10.86
CA GLY A 54 -8.00 17.63 -9.80
C GLY A 54 -8.41 17.07 -8.44
N LEU A 55 -8.21 15.77 -8.20
CA LEU A 55 -8.60 15.09 -6.95
C LEU A 55 -7.59 15.29 -5.81
N ASN A 56 -6.49 16.01 -6.08
CA ASN A 56 -5.43 16.33 -5.11
C ASN A 56 -4.94 15.11 -4.31
N PRO A 57 -4.40 14.06 -4.96
CA PRO A 57 -3.82 12.93 -4.24
C PRO A 57 -2.61 13.38 -3.38
N PRO A 58 -2.32 12.71 -2.24
CA PRO A 58 -1.25 13.13 -1.33
C PRO A 58 0.13 13.07 -2.00
N GLN A 59 0.99 14.06 -1.75
CA GLN A 59 2.34 14.11 -2.36
C GLN A 59 3.28 13.07 -1.76
N GLU A 60 3.05 12.70 -0.50
CA GLU A 60 3.79 11.67 0.24
C GLU A 60 3.75 10.34 -0.50
N ILE A 61 2.58 9.98 -1.05
CA ILE A 61 2.42 8.80 -1.89
C ILE A 61 3.33 8.89 -3.10
N ARG A 62 3.32 10.02 -3.82
CA ARG A 62 4.21 10.21 -4.98
C ARG A 62 5.69 10.08 -4.60
N TYR A 63 6.11 10.63 -3.46
CA TYR A 63 7.50 10.50 -3.02
C TYR A 63 7.88 9.05 -2.69
N MET A 64 7.00 8.29 -2.04
CA MET A 64 7.21 6.85 -1.81
C MET A 64 7.36 6.08 -3.12
N LEU A 65 6.55 6.42 -4.14
CA LEU A 65 6.58 5.76 -5.45
C LEU A 65 7.85 6.02 -6.27
N PHE A 66 8.63 7.05 -5.94
CA PHE A 66 9.94 7.31 -6.55
C PHE A 66 11.08 6.49 -5.91
N SER A 67 10.78 5.66 -4.90
CA SER A 67 11.75 4.72 -4.35
C SER A 67 12.10 3.60 -5.36
N ALA A 68 13.28 3.01 -5.23
CA ALA A 68 13.69 1.87 -6.05
C ALA A 68 13.04 0.53 -5.62
N ASP A 69 12.14 0.55 -4.64
CA ASP A 69 11.47 -0.65 -4.13
C ASP A 69 10.28 -1.00 -5.05
N THR A 70 10.37 -2.15 -5.72
CA THR A 70 9.32 -2.64 -6.61
C THR A 70 8.00 -2.87 -5.88
N ASP A 71 8.02 -3.20 -4.59
CA ASP A 71 6.79 -3.42 -3.82
C ASP A 71 5.97 -2.13 -3.67
N TYR A 72 6.58 -0.96 -3.94
CA TYR A 72 5.95 0.34 -3.83
C TYR A 72 5.20 0.69 -5.11
N THR A 73 5.57 0.13 -6.26
CA THR A 73 5.03 0.53 -7.57
C THR A 73 3.82 -0.32 -8.02
N HIS A 74 3.70 -1.55 -7.53
CA HIS A 74 2.60 -2.47 -7.87
C HIS A 74 1.31 -2.16 -7.12
N CYS A 75 0.23 -1.82 -7.84
CA CYS A 75 -1.12 -1.71 -7.27
C CYS A 75 -1.65 -3.08 -6.81
N LEU A 76 -2.50 -3.10 -5.78
CA LEU A 76 -3.18 -4.32 -5.30
C LEU A 76 -3.95 -5.10 -6.40
N SER A 77 -4.31 -4.47 -7.52
CA SER A 77 -5.06 -5.08 -8.64
C SER A 77 -4.38 -4.89 -10.00
N SER A 78 -3.04 -4.72 -10.05
CA SER A 78 -2.34 -4.56 -11.32
C SER A 78 -2.40 -5.79 -12.23
N ASP A 79 -2.62 -6.98 -11.65
CA ASP A 79 -2.45 -8.26 -12.35
C ASP A 79 -3.74 -8.79 -12.99
N TYR A 80 -4.81 -7.98 -13.05
CA TYR A 80 -6.05 -8.40 -13.71
C TYR A 80 -5.93 -8.19 -15.23
N PRO A 81 -5.92 -9.26 -16.06
CA PRO A 81 -5.95 -9.10 -17.51
C PRO A 81 -7.31 -8.55 -17.95
N LEU A 82 -7.30 -7.46 -18.72
CA LEU A 82 -8.48 -6.94 -19.42
C LEU A 82 -8.93 -7.88 -20.53
#